data_AF-G9ZJC1-F1
#
_entry.id   AF-G9ZJC1-F1
#
_cell.length_a   1.000
_cell.length_b   1.000
_cell.length_c   1.000
_cell.angle_alpha   90.00
_cell.angle_beta   90.00
_cell.angle_gamma   90.00
#
_symmetry.space_group_name_H-M   'P 1'
#
loop_
_entity.id
_entity.type
_entity.pdbx_description
1 polymer ?
#
loop_
_entity_poly.entity_id
_entity_poly.type
_entity_poly.pdbx_seq_one_letter_code
_entity_poly.pdbx_strand_id
1 'polypeptide(L)'
;MKKILLIALMATAMNAMAVDSLKTPYGTLAVKQSDPNDPFSMMLVMDGKPIKGISNYGSMHIDNQSYKIGKQDIYIISSESEGNGSIAAQEKYYDLLVFESGKKPKVVSNDEFWVNRFKDHKDAVFSVKDNKLYGDLGPREGYNYGMVYDGKSVKVKKGKKVKKSKVAKGTIIIDRNTCQSFHEDRELFCNSVITGNGSSIESSWINTLYEHPGADYPAIERLCKNKKAVKKMDYKTFESKICKTTK
;
A
#
# COMPACT_ATOMS: atom_id res chain seq x y z
N MET A 1 -3.49 -27.17 -61.58
CA MET A 1 -3.32 -25.74 -61.24
C MET A 1 -4.66 -25.14 -60.84
N LYS A 2 -4.87 -24.80 -59.56
CA LYS A 2 -5.49 -23.55 -59.09
C LYS A 2 -5.59 -23.57 -57.55
N LYS A 3 -4.59 -22.87 -57.01
CA LYS A 3 -4.36 -22.35 -55.66
C LYS A 3 -5.56 -22.40 -54.71
N ILE A 4 -5.46 -23.22 -53.66
CA ILE A 4 -6.20 -23.03 -52.41
C ILE A 4 -5.43 -21.92 -51.67
N LEU A 5 -5.99 -20.72 -51.68
CA LEU A 5 -5.48 -19.60 -50.90
C LEU A 5 -5.92 -19.81 -49.45
N LEU A 6 -5.05 -20.36 -48.60
CA LEU A 6 -5.21 -20.21 -47.15
C LEU A 6 -5.02 -18.72 -46.84
N ILE A 7 -6.11 -18.00 -46.63
CA ILE A 7 -6.06 -16.75 -45.89
C ILE A 7 -5.79 -17.15 -44.45
N ALA A 8 -4.50 -17.21 -44.10
CA ALA A 8 -4.06 -17.23 -42.72
C ALA A 8 -4.66 -16.00 -42.06
N LEU A 9 -5.66 -16.24 -41.20
CA LEU A 9 -6.15 -15.25 -40.26
C LEU A 9 -4.96 -14.96 -39.33
N MET A 10 -4.15 -13.96 -39.68
CA MET A 10 -3.25 -13.32 -38.73
C MET A 10 -4.16 -12.63 -37.72
N ALA A 11 -4.60 -13.38 -36.72
CA ALA A 11 -5.00 -12.79 -35.45
C ALA A 11 -3.75 -12.04 -34.96
N THR A 12 -3.73 -10.74 -35.20
CA THR A 12 -2.88 -9.83 -34.46
C THR A 12 -3.30 -9.98 -33.01
N ALA A 13 -2.69 -10.94 -32.33
CA ALA A 13 -2.69 -11.01 -30.88
C ALA A 13 -2.04 -9.71 -30.42
N MET A 14 -2.85 -8.70 -30.18
CA MET A 14 -2.50 -7.62 -29.28
C MET A 14 -2.18 -8.30 -27.96
N ASN A 15 -0.89 -8.55 -27.75
CA ASN A 15 -0.35 -8.91 -26.45
C ASN A 15 -0.58 -7.71 -25.54
N ALA A 16 -1.80 -7.60 -25.02
CA ALA A 16 -2.00 -6.98 -23.72
C ALA A 16 -1.18 -7.86 -22.76
N MET A 17 0.08 -7.49 -22.60
CA MET A 17 1.02 -8.12 -21.68
C MET A 17 0.33 -8.10 -20.32
N ALA A 18 0.06 -9.27 -19.76
CA ALA A 18 -0.44 -9.33 -18.40
C ALA A 18 0.59 -8.67 -17.50
N VAL A 19 0.16 -7.72 -16.67
CA VAL A 19 1.05 -7.01 -15.73
C VAL A 19 1.57 -7.97 -14.67
N ASP A 20 0.79 -9.01 -14.40
CA ASP A 20 1.14 -10.12 -13.52
C ASP A 20 0.51 -11.42 -14.03
N SER A 21 1.19 -12.55 -13.86
CA SER A 21 0.65 -13.86 -14.22
C SER A 21 1.22 -14.99 -13.36
N LEU A 22 0.37 -15.92 -12.95
CA LEU A 22 0.71 -17.06 -12.12
C LEU A 22 0.05 -18.33 -12.65
N LYS A 23 0.86 -19.36 -12.93
CA LYS A 23 0.34 -20.71 -13.21
C LYS A 23 -0.08 -21.38 -11.90
N THR A 24 -1.32 -21.85 -11.87
CA THR A 24 -1.89 -22.59 -10.74
C THR A 24 -2.37 -23.98 -11.19
N PRO A 25 -2.66 -24.91 -10.26
CA PRO A 25 -3.32 -26.17 -10.59
C PRO A 25 -4.71 -26.02 -11.21
N TYR A 26 -5.31 -24.82 -11.16
CA TYR A 26 -6.67 -24.54 -11.62
C TYR A 26 -6.70 -23.77 -12.95
N GLY A 27 -5.54 -23.40 -13.50
CA GLY A 27 -5.41 -22.55 -14.68
C GLY A 27 -4.37 -21.44 -14.49
N THR A 28 -4.28 -20.54 -15.46
CA THR A 28 -3.38 -19.37 -15.40
C THR A 28 -4.14 -18.17 -14.88
N LEU A 29 -3.78 -17.72 -13.68
CA LEU A 29 -4.20 -16.42 -13.16
C LEU A 29 -3.39 -15.32 -13.84
N ALA A 30 -4.03 -14.22 -14.19
CA ALA A 30 -3.35 -13.07 -14.74
C ALA A 30 -4.10 -11.77 -14.41
N VAL A 31 -3.36 -10.68 -14.27
CA VAL A 31 -3.90 -9.33 -14.18
C VAL A 31 -3.83 -8.70 -15.57
N LYS A 32 -4.97 -8.19 -16.04
CA LYS A 32 -5.10 -7.51 -17.32
C LYS A 32 -5.79 -6.17 -17.15
N GLN A 33 -5.49 -5.23 -18.03
CA GLN A 33 -6.23 -3.99 -18.11
C GLN A 33 -7.66 -4.28 -18.61
N SER A 34 -8.66 -3.80 -17.88
CA SER A 34 -10.08 -3.98 -18.21
C SER A 34 -10.62 -2.94 -19.19
N ASP A 35 -10.13 -1.71 -19.12
CA ASP A 35 -10.41 -0.64 -20.08
C ASP A 35 -9.09 -0.16 -20.69
N PRO A 36 -8.86 -0.33 -22.00
CA PRO A 36 -7.61 0.09 -22.64
C PRO A 36 -7.33 1.61 -22.54
N ASN A 37 -8.34 2.43 -22.24
CA ASN A 37 -8.19 3.88 -22.10
C ASN A 37 -7.93 4.33 -20.66
N ASP A 38 -8.05 3.42 -19.68
CA ASP A 38 -7.80 3.71 -18.27
C ASP A 38 -6.68 2.78 -17.76
N PRO A 39 -5.45 3.29 -17.57
CA PRO A 39 -4.29 2.50 -17.15
C PRO A 39 -4.42 1.89 -15.74
N PHE A 40 -5.40 2.33 -14.95
CA PHE A 40 -5.67 1.84 -13.60
C PHE A 40 -6.87 0.90 -13.54
N SER A 41 -7.57 0.74 -14.66
CA SER A 41 -8.64 -0.24 -14.81
C SER A 41 -8.03 -1.63 -14.94
N MET A 42 -7.95 -2.37 -13.82
CA MET A 42 -7.37 -3.69 -13.75
C MET A 42 -8.43 -4.75 -13.42
N MET A 43 -8.31 -5.92 -14.05
CA MET A 43 -9.12 -7.09 -13.78
C MET A 43 -8.29 -8.35 -13.62
N LEU A 44 -8.72 -9.20 -12.69
CA LEU A 44 -8.19 -10.55 -12.55
C LEU A 44 -8.90 -11.49 -13.54
N VAL A 45 -8.12 -12.26 -14.28
CA VAL A 45 -8.62 -13.27 -15.22
C VAL A 45 -8.03 -14.65 -14.90
N MET A 46 -8.76 -15.69 -15.26
CA MET A 46 -8.32 -17.08 -15.24
C MET A 46 -8.47 -17.69 -16.62
N ASP A 47 -7.36 -18.09 -17.22
CA ASP A 47 -7.31 -18.57 -18.61
C ASP A 47 -8.02 -17.59 -19.58
N GLY A 48 -7.82 -16.28 -19.34
CA GLY A 48 -8.42 -15.19 -20.10
C GLY A 48 -9.87 -14.86 -19.77
N LYS A 49 -10.54 -15.59 -18.86
CA LYS A 49 -11.92 -15.31 -18.43
C LYS A 49 -11.95 -14.44 -17.15
N PRO A 50 -12.74 -13.35 -17.11
CA PRO A 50 -12.80 -12.49 -15.93
C PRO A 50 -13.30 -13.19 -14.66
N ILE A 51 -12.66 -12.87 -13.53
CA ILE A 51 -13.13 -13.20 -12.18
C ILE A 51 -13.81 -11.97 -11.60
N LYS A 52 -15.08 -12.10 -11.20
CA LYS A 52 -15.87 -11.00 -10.62
C LYS A 52 -15.69 -10.90 -9.11
N GLY A 53 -15.88 -9.70 -8.58
CA GLY A 53 -15.95 -9.45 -7.12
C GLY A 53 -14.60 -9.20 -6.45
N ILE A 54 -13.51 -9.15 -7.23
CA ILE A 54 -12.22 -8.60 -6.77
C ILE A 54 -12.34 -7.09 -6.70
N SER A 55 -11.90 -6.52 -5.60
CA SER A 55 -11.84 -5.09 -5.38
C SER A 55 -10.73 -4.49 -6.24
N ASN A 56 -11.07 -3.58 -7.16
CA ASN A 56 -10.10 -2.86 -7.96
C ASN A 56 -9.95 -1.43 -7.41
N TYR A 57 -8.84 -1.18 -6.73
CA TYR A 57 -8.46 0.16 -6.26
C TYR A 57 -7.38 0.82 -7.12
N GLY A 58 -6.93 0.17 -8.20
CA GLY A 58 -5.86 0.66 -9.07
C GLY A 58 -4.90 -0.46 -9.45
N SER A 59 -3.64 -0.34 -9.05
CA SER A 59 -2.65 -1.40 -9.34
C SER A 59 -3.04 -2.71 -8.65
N MET A 60 -2.89 -3.85 -9.32
CA MET A 60 -3.29 -5.16 -8.82
C MET A 60 -2.14 -6.15 -8.96
N HIS A 61 -1.96 -7.00 -7.95
CA HIS A 61 -0.89 -8.00 -7.86
C HIS A 61 -1.42 -9.33 -7.30
N ILE A 62 -0.85 -10.43 -7.79
CA ILE A 62 -1.12 -11.79 -7.36
C ILE A 62 0.07 -12.24 -6.49
N ASP A 63 -0.18 -12.55 -5.21
CA ASP A 63 0.83 -13.20 -4.38
C ASP A 63 1.23 -14.53 -5.03
N ASN A 64 2.54 -14.75 -5.18
CA ASN A 64 3.09 -15.93 -5.82
C ASN A 64 2.91 -17.20 -4.97
N GLN A 65 2.50 -17.05 -3.72
CA GLN A 65 2.23 -18.12 -2.79
C GLN A 65 0.74 -18.47 -2.72
N SER A 66 0.46 -19.78 -2.59
CA SER A 66 -0.86 -20.27 -2.21
C SER A 66 -0.89 -20.75 -0.75
N TYR A 67 -2.04 -20.59 -0.10
CA TYR A 67 -2.29 -20.97 1.28
C TYR A 67 -3.38 -22.04 1.33
N LYS A 68 -3.13 -23.14 2.05
CA LYS A 68 -4.07 -24.27 2.11
C LYS A 68 -4.81 -24.33 3.44
N ILE A 69 -6.13 -24.41 3.38
CA ILE A 69 -6.97 -24.74 4.54
C ILE A 69 -7.97 -25.83 4.13
N GLY A 70 -7.96 -26.97 4.82
CA GLY A 70 -8.76 -28.14 4.45
C GLY A 70 -8.56 -28.52 2.98
N LYS A 71 -9.64 -28.41 2.19
CA LYS A 71 -9.64 -28.70 0.74
C LYS A 71 -9.51 -27.43 -0.14
N GLN A 72 -9.34 -26.28 0.48
CA GLN A 72 -9.27 -24.99 -0.18
C GLN A 72 -7.81 -24.60 -0.45
N ASP A 73 -7.56 -24.09 -1.65
CA ASP A 73 -6.31 -23.42 -2.03
C ASP A 73 -6.62 -21.93 -2.22
N ILE A 74 -5.89 -21.07 -1.50
CA ILE A 74 -6.20 -19.65 -1.39
C ILE A 74 -5.03 -18.86 -1.98
N TYR A 75 -5.34 -17.95 -2.89
CA TYR A 75 -4.39 -16.97 -3.42
C TYR A 75 -4.77 -15.60 -2.89
N ILE A 76 -3.75 -14.83 -2.47
CA ILE A 76 -3.94 -13.46 -2.03
C ILE A 76 -3.83 -12.56 -3.24
N ILE A 77 -4.85 -11.74 -3.47
CA ILE A 77 -4.86 -10.71 -4.51
C ILE A 77 -4.81 -9.38 -3.79
N SER A 78 -3.82 -8.55 -4.09
CA SER A 78 -3.76 -7.21 -3.54
C SER A 78 -4.08 -6.17 -4.58
N SER A 79 -4.80 -5.13 -4.20
CA SER A 79 -4.99 -3.92 -4.99
C SER A 79 -4.64 -2.67 -4.20
N GLU A 80 -3.99 -1.72 -4.85
CA GLU A 80 -3.46 -0.52 -4.20
C GLU A 80 -4.21 0.71 -4.69
N SER A 81 -4.70 1.52 -3.75
CA SER A 81 -5.31 2.81 -4.07
C SER A 81 -4.27 3.78 -4.61
N GLU A 82 -4.65 4.58 -5.60
CA GLU A 82 -3.78 5.67 -6.12
C GLU A 82 -3.45 6.71 -5.04
N GLY A 83 -4.25 6.78 -3.97
CA GLY A 83 -4.20 7.79 -2.93
C GLY A 83 -4.72 9.14 -3.42
N ASN A 84 -4.96 10.08 -2.50
CA ASN A 84 -5.43 11.43 -2.84
C ASN A 84 -4.28 12.35 -3.30
N GLY A 85 -3.39 11.85 -4.17
CA GLY A 85 -2.18 12.58 -4.60
C GLY A 85 -1.05 12.62 -3.56
N SER A 86 -1.19 11.93 -2.43
CA SER A 86 -0.11 11.73 -1.45
C SER A 86 0.08 10.24 -1.19
N ILE A 87 1.30 9.77 -1.45
CA ILE A 87 1.75 8.38 -1.23
C ILE A 87 1.52 7.95 0.24
N ALA A 88 1.51 8.89 1.20
CA ALA A 88 1.28 8.60 2.62
C ALA A 88 -0.16 8.13 2.96
N ALA A 89 -1.10 8.26 2.02
CA ALA A 89 -2.49 7.80 2.16
C ALA A 89 -2.82 6.59 1.25
N GLN A 90 -1.82 6.00 0.60
CA GLN A 90 -2.04 4.80 -0.22
C GLN A 90 -2.30 3.58 0.67
N GLU A 91 -3.42 2.95 0.41
CA GLU A 91 -3.91 1.78 1.12
C GLU A 91 -3.79 0.57 0.19
N LYS A 92 -3.23 -0.52 0.71
CA LYS A 92 -3.16 -1.79 0.00
C LYS A 92 -4.22 -2.71 0.56
N TYR A 93 -5.24 -2.95 -0.24
CA TYR A 93 -6.36 -3.84 0.05
C TYR A 93 -6.04 -5.26 -0.39
N TYR A 94 -6.64 -6.23 0.28
CA TYR A 94 -6.44 -7.64 -0.02
C TYR A 94 -7.78 -8.37 -0.17
N ASP A 95 -7.84 -9.22 -1.20
CA ASP A 95 -8.91 -10.17 -1.43
C ASP A 95 -8.36 -11.59 -1.39
N LEU A 96 -9.19 -12.54 -0.98
CA LEU A 96 -8.88 -13.96 -1.05
C LEU A 96 -9.56 -14.57 -2.27
N LEU A 97 -8.79 -15.14 -3.19
CA LEU A 97 -9.30 -16.01 -4.24
C LEU A 97 -9.21 -17.47 -3.80
N VAL A 98 -10.37 -18.07 -3.56
CA VAL A 98 -10.48 -19.41 -2.98
C VAL A 98 -10.89 -20.42 -4.03
N PHE A 99 -10.09 -21.46 -4.18
CA PHE A 99 -10.34 -22.61 -5.04
C PHE A 99 -10.71 -23.83 -4.20
N GLU A 100 -11.68 -24.60 -4.68
CA GLU A 100 -12.01 -25.91 -4.15
C GLU A 100 -12.38 -26.84 -5.32
N SER A 101 -11.94 -28.09 -5.26
CA SER A 101 -12.14 -29.05 -6.34
C SER A 101 -13.63 -29.20 -6.72
N GLY A 102 -13.93 -29.10 -8.02
CA GLY A 102 -15.29 -29.22 -8.55
C GLY A 102 -16.18 -28.00 -8.31
N LYS A 103 -15.66 -26.91 -7.74
CA LYS A 103 -16.41 -25.67 -7.52
C LYS A 103 -15.83 -24.53 -8.35
N LYS A 104 -16.67 -23.53 -8.62
CA LYS A 104 -16.20 -22.27 -9.20
C LYS A 104 -15.35 -21.52 -8.16
N PRO A 105 -14.32 -20.77 -8.60
CA PRO A 105 -13.52 -19.95 -7.70
C PRO A 105 -14.43 -18.92 -6.99
N LYS A 106 -14.17 -18.71 -5.70
CA LYS A 106 -14.91 -17.77 -4.86
C LYS A 106 -13.97 -16.65 -4.45
N VAL A 107 -14.43 -15.40 -4.58
CA VAL A 107 -13.75 -14.25 -3.99
C VAL A 107 -14.31 -14.00 -2.59
N VAL A 108 -13.43 -13.74 -1.63
CA VAL A 108 -13.78 -13.30 -0.27
C VAL A 108 -13.04 -12.01 0.02
N SER A 109 -13.79 -10.93 0.12
CA SER A 109 -13.31 -9.57 0.39
C SER A 109 -13.79 -9.08 1.77
N ASN A 110 -13.12 -8.05 2.30
CA ASN A 110 -13.53 -7.32 3.50
C ASN A 110 -12.90 -5.92 3.47
N ASP A 111 -13.70 -4.86 3.62
CA ASP A 111 -13.23 -3.47 3.51
C ASP A 111 -12.24 -3.05 4.61
N GLU A 112 -12.14 -3.81 5.71
CA GLU A 112 -11.15 -3.59 6.77
C GLU A 112 -9.86 -4.42 6.55
N PHE A 113 -9.80 -5.24 5.50
CA PHE A 113 -8.66 -6.08 5.17
C PHE A 113 -7.66 -5.34 4.28
N TRP A 114 -6.94 -4.40 4.88
CA TRP A 114 -5.93 -3.59 4.22
C TRP A 114 -4.79 -3.19 5.16
N VAL A 115 -3.68 -2.72 4.59
CA VAL A 115 -2.53 -2.17 5.32
C VAL A 115 -2.16 -0.77 4.83
N ASN A 116 -1.61 0.07 5.72
CA ASN A 116 -1.03 1.35 5.33
C ASN A 116 0.45 1.15 4.95
N ARG A 117 0.71 1.00 3.65
CA ARG A 117 2.04 0.63 3.12
C ARG A 117 3.16 1.58 3.55
N PHE A 118 2.87 2.85 3.81
CA PHE A 118 3.87 3.88 4.11
C PHE A 118 4.04 4.19 5.59
N LYS A 119 3.07 3.86 6.45
CA LYS A 119 3.30 3.85 7.90
C LYS A 119 4.02 2.59 8.37
N ASP A 120 3.72 1.48 7.73
CA ASP A 120 4.16 0.16 8.21
C ASP A 120 5.38 -0.37 7.45
N HIS A 121 5.66 0.20 6.28
CA HIS A 121 6.73 -0.19 5.34
C HIS A 121 6.80 -1.70 5.04
N LYS A 122 5.69 -2.41 5.25
CA LYS A 122 5.58 -3.86 5.12
C LYS A 122 4.20 -4.23 4.59
N ASP A 123 4.19 -5.19 3.67
CA ASP A 123 2.96 -5.84 3.25
C ASP A 123 2.40 -6.73 4.37
N ALA A 124 1.13 -7.10 4.25
CA ALA A 124 0.53 -8.04 5.18
C ALA A 124 1.27 -9.39 5.15
N VAL A 125 1.52 -9.97 6.32
CA VAL A 125 2.19 -11.26 6.43
C VAL A 125 1.15 -12.35 6.71
N PHE A 126 1.09 -13.33 5.83
CA PHE A 126 0.09 -14.40 5.91
C PHE A 126 0.68 -15.70 6.45
N SER A 127 -0.11 -16.43 7.22
CA SER A 127 0.27 -17.75 7.73
C SER A 127 -0.96 -18.62 7.97
N VAL A 128 -0.79 -19.93 7.86
CA VAL A 128 -1.85 -20.90 8.18
C VAL A 128 -1.56 -21.54 9.54
N LYS A 129 -2.57 -21.55 10.40
CA LYS A 129 -2.53 -22.24 11.70
C LYS A 129 -3.91 -22.74 12.07
N ASP A 130 -4.02 -23.89 12.74
CA ASP A 130 -5.29 -24.44 13.23
C ASP A 130 -6.39 -24.49 12.14
N ASN A 131 -6.00 -24.83 10.91
CA ASN A 131 -6.86 -24.85 9.72
C ASN A 131 -7.55 -23.51 9.40
N LYS A 132 -6.90 -22.39 9.72
CA LYS A 132 -7.34 -21.03 9.41
C LYS A 132 -6.18 -20.24 8.82
N LEU A 133 -6.51 -19.31 7.94
CA LEU A 133 -5.56 -18.35 7.40
C LEU A 133 -5.57 -17.10 8.28
N TYR A 134 -4.39 -16.66 8.71
CA TYR A 134 -4.16 -15.44 9.47
C TYR A 134 -3.35 -14.47 8.62
N GLY A 135 -3.65 -13.18 8.73
CA GLY A 135 -2.86 -12.11 8.15
C GLY A 135 -2.55 -11.06 9.20
N ASP A 136 -1.27 -10.74 9.38
CA ASP A 136 -0.84 -9.58 10.16
C ASP A 136 -1.00 -8.33 9.29
N LEU A 137 -1.93 -7.45 9.67
CA LEU A 137 -2.22 -6.22 8.93
C LEU A 137 -1.43 -5.02 9.47
N GLY A 138 -0.59 -5.23 10.49
CA GLY A 138 0.19 -4.16 11.08
C GLY A 138 -0.64 -3.17 11.91
N PRO A 139 -0.01 -2.08 12.35
CA PRO A 139 -0.61 -1.10 13.24
C PRO A 139 -1.50 -0.07 12.52
N ARG A 140 -2.72 0.13 13.03
CA ARG A 140 -3.65 1.17 12.62
C ARG A 140 -4.25 1.86 13.84
N GLU A 141 -4.38 3.17 13.82
CA GLU A 141 -5.03 3.95 14.90
C GLU A 141 -4.44 3.65 16.32
N GLY A 142 -3.16 3.27 16.39
CA GLY A 142 -2.47 2.91 17.64
C GLY A 142 -2.73 1.50 18.16
N TYR A 143 -3.28 0.59 17.35
CA TYR A 143 -3.49 -0.83 17.68
C TYR A 143 -2.99 -1.71 16.55
N ASN A 144 -2.50 -2.92 16.85
CA ASN A 144 -2.19 -3.90 15.81
C ASN A 144 -3.50 -4.54 15.34
N TYR A 145 -3.66 -4.70 14.02
CA TYR A 145 -4.81 -5.38 13.43
C TYR A 145 -4.35 -6.70 12.81
N GLY A 146 -5.22 -7.70 12.87
CA GLY A 146 -5.01 -8.96 12.19
C GLY A 146 -6.30 -9.46 11.58
N MET A 147 -6.19 -10.21 10.49
CA MET A 147 -7.31 -10.89 9.87
C MET A 147 -7.28 -12.38 10.16
N VAL A 148 -8.45 -13.01 10.18
CA VAL A 148 -8.63 -14.46 10.23
C VAL A 148 -9.66 -14.88 9.19
N TYR A 149 -9.32 -15.85 8.35
CA TYR A 149 -10.25 -16.56 7.48
C TYR A 149 -10.41 -18.00 7.95
N ASP A 150 -11.66 -18.39 8.22
CA ASP A 150 -12.02 -19.69 8.80
C ASP A 150 -12.49 -20.73 7.77
N GLY A 151 -12.30 -20.46 6.49
CA GLY A 151 -12.84 -21.26 5.38
C GLY A 151 -14.21 -20.81 4.89
N LYS A 152 -14.83 -19.80 5.53
CA LYS A 152 -16.12 -19.24 5.11
C LYS A 152 -16.06 -17.72 4.93
N SER A 153 -15.58 -16.97 5.91
CA SER A 153 -15.52 -15.51 5.87
C SER A 153 -14.26 -14.93 6.53
N VAL A 154 -13.89 -13.72 6.09
CA VAL A 154 -12.81 -12.94 6.69
C VAL A 154 -13.36 -12.15 7.87
N LYS A 155 -12.66 -12.21 9.00
CA LYS A 155 -12.88 -11.35 10.17
C LYS A 155 -11.61 -10.59 10.48
N VAL A 156 -11.69 -9.26 10.49
CA VAL A 156 -10.61 -8.39 10.96
C VAL A 156 -10.81 -8.13 12.45
N LYS A 157 -9.72 -8.17 13.21
CA LYS A 157 -9.73 -7.99 14.66
C LYS A 157 -8.73 -6.94 15.07
N LYS A 158 -9.23 -5.99 15.86
CA LYS A 158 -8.40 -5.06 16.63
C LYS A 158 -7.70 -5.83 17.75
N GLY A 159 -6.37 -5.84 17.69
CA GLY A 159 -5.49 -6.49 18.63
C GLY A 159 -5.06 -5.56 19.77
N LYS A 160 -3.87 -5.84 20.30
CA LYS A 160 -3.30 -5.07 21.40
C LYS A 160 -3.01 -3.64 20.94
N LYS A 161 -3.21 -2.69 21.86
CA LYS A 161 -2.69 -1.34 21.71
C LYS A 161 -1.20 -1.44 21.44
N VAL A 162 -0.74 -0.80 20.38
CA VAL A 162 0.68 -0.64 20.12
C VAL A 162 1.21 0.12 21.33
N LYS A 163 2.04 -0.55 22.13
CA LYS A 163 2.83 0.17 23.12
C LYS A 163 3.69 1.08 22.26
N LYS A 164 3.37 2.39 22.25
CA LYS A 164 4.33 3.40 21.82
C LYS A 164 5.62 2.97 22.49
N SER A 165 6.61 2.56 21.72
CA SER A 165 7.91 2.35 22.33
C SER A 165 8.17 3.65 23.09
N LYS A 166 8.61 3.55 24.35
CA LYS A 166 9.42 4.65 24.86
C LYS A 166 10.62 4.64 23.92
N VAL A 167 10.49 5.32 22.77
CA VAL A 167 11.62 5.75 21.99
C VAL A 167 12.44 6.47 23.05
N ALA A 168 13.58 5.88 23.38
CA ALA A 168 14.53 6.52 24.28
C ALA A 168 14.61 7.97 23.81
N LYS A 169 14.57 8.94 24.74
CA LYS A 169 14.83 10.35 24.42
C LYS A 169 16.05 10.39 23.51
N GLY A 170 15.81 10.56 22.23
CA GLY A 170 16.75 10.21 21.18
C GLY A 170 16.47 11.20 20.08
N THR A 171 17.51 11.95 19.75
CA THR A 171 17.48 12.99 18.73
C THR A 171 16.95 12.38 17.44
N ILE A 172 15.85 12.93 16.92
CA ILE A 172 15.49 12.69 15.52
C ILE A 172 16.57 13.42 14.72
N ILE A 173 17.41 12.66 14.04
CA ILE A 173 18.42 13.19 13.12
C ILE A 173 17.90 12.87 11.72
N ILE A 174 17.37 13.88 11.05
CA ILE A 174 17.14 13.76 9.59
C ILE A 174 18.51 13.67 8.94
N ASP A 175 18.66 12.76 7.97
CA ASP A 175 19.87 12.71 7.18
C ASP A 175 20.09 14.05 6.45
N ARG A 176 21.36 14.34 6.18
CA ARG A 176 21.77 15.64 5.63
C ARG A 176 21.10 15.96 4.30
N ASN A 177 20.88 14.96 3.44
CA ASN A 177 20.35 15.17 2.09
C ASN A 177 18.86 15.49 2.14
N THR A 178 18.10 14.77 2.96
CA THR A 178 16.67 15.06 3.19
C THR A 178 16.48 16.42 3.87
N CYS A 179 17.31 16.74 4.87
CA CYS A 179 17.26 18.06 5.51
C CYS A 179 17.61 19.20 4.54
N GLN A 180 18.55 18.98 3.63
CA GLN A 180 18.95 19.92 2.59
C GLN A 180 17.79 20.17 1.61
N SER A 181 17.11 19.12 1.16
CA SER A 181 15.93 19.23 0.30
C SER A 181 14.80 20.02 0.98
N PHE A 182 14.51 19.75 2.26
CA PHE A 182 13.52 20.53 3.01
C PHE A 182 13.92 22.00 3.18
N HIS A 183 15.21 22.31 3.25
CA HIS A 183 15.67 23.71 3.32
C HIS A 183 15.53 24.42 1.98
N GLU A 184 15.84 23.73 0.88
CA GLU A 184 15.70 24.22 -0.49
C GLU A 184 14.23 24.56 -0.77
N ASP A 185 13.30 23.70 -0.34
CA ASP A 185 11.85 23.86 -0.50
C ASP A 185 11.13 24.31 0.80
N ARG A 186 11.84 25.02 1.69
CA ARG A 186 11.37 25.36 3.05
C ARG A 186 10.01 26.05 3.15
N GLU A 187 9.61 26.80 2.14
CA GLU A 187 8.28 27.44 2.11
C GLU A 187 7.16 26.41 1.87
N LEU A 188 7.39 25.42 1.00
CA LEU A 188 6.47 24.31 0.76
C LEU A 188 6.37 23.42 1.99
N PHE A 189 7.52 23.01 2.51
CA PHE A 189 7.62 22.24 3.76
C PHE A 189 6.85 22.91 4.91
N CYS A 190 7.04 24.22 5.12
CA CYS A 190 6.33 24.93 6.19
C CYS A 190 4.83 25.09 5.94
N ASN A 191 4.39 25.18 4.68
CA ASN A 191 2.97 25.12 4.36
C ASN A 191 2.39 23.75 4.71
N SER A 192 3.14 22.67 4.48
CA SER A 192 2.72 21.31 4.86
C SER A 192 2.62 21.13 6.37
N VAL A 193 3.55 21.70 7.14
CA VAL A 193 3.48 21.72 8.62
C VAL A 193 2.22 22.45 9.11
N ILE A 194 1.85 23.58 8.49
CA ILE A 194 0.69 24.37 8.94
C ILE A 194 -0.64 23.73 8.53
N THR A 195 -0.70 23.22 7.30
CA THR A 195 -1.96 22.80 6.68
C THR A 195 -2.21 21.30 6.79
N GLY A 196 -1.19 20.51 7.10
CA GLY A 196 -1.21 19.05 7.00
C GLY A 196 -1.13 18.52 5.56
N ASN A 197 -1.15 19.41 4.56
CA ASN A 197 -1.14 19.06 3.14
C ASN A 197 0.26 19.31 2.56
N GLY A 198 1.01 18.22 2.34
CA GLY A 198 2.35 18.26 1.75
C GLY A 198 2.61 17.11 0.79
N SER A 199 3.79 17.12 0.18
CA SER A 199 4.29 15.94 -0.52
C SER A 199 4.35 14.75 0.45
N SER A 200 4.36 13.53 -0.09
CA SER A 200 4.37 12.31 0.74
C SER A 200 5.55 12.23 1.71
N ILE A 201 6.70 12.78 1.34
CA ILE A 201 7.91 12.83 2.16
C ILE A 201 7.71 13.83 3.31
N GLU A 202 7.17 15.02 3.04
CA GLU A 202 6.87 16.03 4.06
C GLU A 202 5.79 15.53 5.04
N SER A 203 4.71 14.92 4.53
CA SER A 203 3.64 14.37 5.35
C SER A 203 4.07 13.16 6.19
N SER A 204 4.88 12.24 5.62
CA SER A 204 5.48 11.13 6.38
C SER A 204 6.37 11.64 7.52
N TRP A 205 7.12 12.70 7.26
CA TRP A 205 7.98 13.30 8.27
C TRP A 205 7.21 14.08 9.34
N ILE A 206 6.19 14.86 8.95
CA ILE A 206 5.28 15.52 9.89
C ILE A 206 4.62 14.49 10.80
N ASN A 207 4.16 13.37 10.24
CA ASN A 207 3.61 12.26 11.02
C ASN A 207 4.65 11.64 11.97
N THR A 208 5.88 11.45 11.50
CA THR A 208 6.99 10.97 12.33
C THR A 208 7.26 11.92 13.50
N LEU A 209 7.26 13.24 13.28
CA LEU A 209 7.37 14.22 14.37
C LEU A 209 6.20 14.13 15.36
N TYR A 210 4.97 13.98 14.89
CA TYR A 210 3.77 13.85 15.74
C TYR A 210 3.79 12.60 16.62
N GLU A 211 4.39 11.52 16.12
CA GLU A 211 4.43 10.23 16.81
C GLU A 211 5.55 10.16 17.88
N HIS A 212 6.49 11.11 17.87
CA HIS A 212 7.63 11.16 18.79
C HIS A 212 7.49 12.22 19.91
N PRO A 213 7.52 11.84 21.20
CA PRO A 213 7.32 12.74 22.34
C PRO A 213 8.50 13.70 22.65
N GLY A 214 9.51 13.83 21.78
CA GLY A 214 10.67 14.71 21.94
C GLY A 214 10.80 15.82 20.88
N ALA A 215 9.90 15.86 19.91
CA ALA A 215 9.84 16.94 18.92
C ALA A 215 8.92 18.07 19.44
N ASP A 216 9.44 19.30 19.56
CA ASP A 216 8.63 20.49 19.89
C ASP A 216 7.90 20.98 18.63
N TYR A 217 6.90 20.18 18.20
CA TYR A 217 6.05 20.52 17.07
C TYR A 217 5.41 21.91 17.20
N PRO A 218 4.89 22.34 18.38
CA PRO A 218 4.40 23.71 18.56
C PRO A 218 5.45 24.80 18.28
N ALA A 219 6.75 24.55 18.51
CA ALA A 219 7.80 25.47 18.11
C ALA A 219 8.05 25.49 16.60
N ILE A 220 8.01 24.32 15.93
CA ILE A 220 8.17 24.21 14.47
C ILE A 220 6.99 24.86 13.76
N GLU A 221 5.76 24.64 14.21
CA GLU A 221 4.56 25.25 13.65
C GLU A 221 4.59 26.78 13.80
N ARG A 222 4.98 27.30 14.98
CA ARG A 222 5.16 28.74 15.20
C ARG A 222 6.23 29.35 14.30
N LEU A 223 7.33 28.63 14.09
CA LEU A 223 8.39 29.03 13.17
C LEU A 223 7.85 29.10 11.73
N CYS A 224 7.11 28.08 11.30
CA CYS A 224 6.54 28.00 9.96
C CYS A 224 5.47 29.07 9.68
N LYS A 225 4.68 29.48 10.69
CA LYS A 225 3.73 30.60 10.56
C LYS A 225 4.42 31.93 10.26
N ASN A 226 5.70 32.09 10.56
CA ASN A 226 6.47 33.28 10.24
C ASN A 226 7.14 33.18 8.86
N LYS A 227 6.36 33.39 7.79
CA LYS A 227 6.83 33.33 6.39
C LYS A 227 8.10 34.14 6.11
N LYS A 228 8.23 35.33 6.72
CA LYS A 228 9.42 36.19 6.55
C LYS A 228 10.67 35.55 7.16
N ALA A 229 10.54 34.90 8.32
CA ALA A 229 11.64 34.20 8.98
C ALA A 229 12.03 32.93 8.23
N VAL A 230 11.05 32.15 7.76
CA VAL A 230 11.29 30.92 6.96
C VAL A 230 12.06 31.24 5.69
N LYS A 231 11.63 32.25 4.92
CA LYS A 231 12.28 32.63 3.65
C LYS A 231 13.75 33.00 3.81
N LYS A 232 14.10 33.68 4.92
CA LYS A 232 15.46 34.16 5.22
C LYS A 232 16.32 33.16 6.01
N MET A 233 15.77 32.00 6.36
CA MET A 233 16.47 31.03 7.20
C MET A 233 17.63 30.38 6.43
N ASP A 234 18.83 30.47 6.98
CA ASP A 234 19.97 29.71 6.48
C ASP A 234 19.85 28.22 6.83
N TYR A 235 20.57 27.38 6.09
CA TYR A 235 20.52 25.92 6.26
C TYR A 235 20.90 25.47 7.67
N LYS A 236 21.89 26.11 8.31
CA LYS A 236 22.36 25.71 9.64
C LYS A 236 21.31 26.00 10.71
N THR A 237 20.62 27.13 10.58
CA THR A 237 19.48 27.48 11.45
C THR A 237 18.28 26.58 11.20
N PHE A 238 18.01 26.22 9.95
CA PHE A 238 16.96 25.28 9.57
C PHE A 238 17.23 23.89 10.14
N GLU A 239 18.42 23.36 9.89
CA GLU A 239 18.88 22.06 10.38
C GLU A 239 18.75 21.96 11.90
N SER A 240 19.19 22.98 12.65
CA SER A 240 19.12 22.98 14.11
C SER A 240 17.71 23.06 14.68
N LYS A 241 16.77 23.73 14.00
CA LYS A 241 15.41 23.98 14.52
C LYS A 241 14.40 22.93 14.07
N ILE A 242 14.65 22.31 12.93
CA ILE A 242 13.70 21.43 12.25
C ILE A 242 14.27 20.02 12.12
N CYS A 243 15.52 19.87 11.67
CA CYS A 243 16.11 18.56 11.36
C CYS A 243 16.82 17.87 12.53
N LYS A 244 17.23 18.65 13.52
CA LYS A 244 17.90 18.22 14.76
C LYS A 244 17.10 18.74 15.94
N THR A 245 15.87 18.25 16.10
CA THR A 245 15.07 18.62 17.27
C THR A 245 15.62 17.90 18.50
N THR A 246 16.45 18.60 19.28
CA THR A 246 16.71 18.26 20.68
C THR A 246 16.07 19.31 21.58
N LYS A 247 15.17 18.87 22.46
CA LYS A 247 15.04 19.39 23.82
C LYS A 247 14.39 18.34 24.73
#